data_AF-A0A087UUI7-F1
#
_entry.id   AF-A0A087UUI7-F1
#
_cell.length_a   1.000
_cell.length_b   1.000
_cell.length_c   1.000
_cell.angle_alpha   90.00
_cell.angle_beta   90.00
_cell.angle_gamma   90.00
#
_symmetry.space_group_name_H-M   'P 1'
#
loop_
_entity.id
_entity.type
_entity.pdbx_description
1 polymer ?
#
loop_
_entity_poly.entity_id
_entity_poly.type
_entity_poly.pdbx_seq_one_letter_code
_entity_poly.pdbx_strand_id
1 'polypeptide(L)' 'MFQKRVNQFLFYQIDPLSKEQLKPEMITFYNSTIDGVDTVDELCGTYSVSRKCCRWSLMVFFGLMNIAGINAFITH' A
#
# COMPACT_ATOMS: atom_id res chain seq x y z
N MET A 1 16.76 -17.47 25.37
CA MET A 1 16.96 -18.85 24.88
C MET A 1 16.09 -19.20 23.65
N PHE A 2 14.94 -18.52 23.45
CA PHE A 2 14.07 -18.71 22.27
C PHE A 2 14.56 -18.00 20.99
N GLN A 3 15.29 -16.89 21.08
CA GLN A 3 15.87 -16.21 19.90
C GLN A 3 16.93 -17.01 19.15
N LYS A 4 17.60 -17.98 19.78
CA LYS A 4 18.66 -18.78 19.12
C LYS A 4 18.11 -19.96 18.30
N ARG A 5 16.86 -20.39 18.51
CA ARG A 5 16.27 -21.52 17.75
C ARG A 5 15.64 -21.12 16.42
N VAL A 6 15.36 -19.84 16.19
CA VAL A 6 14.80 -19.35 14.91
C VAL A 6 15.90 -19.19 13.84
N ASN A 7 17.14 -18.88 14.25
CA ASN A 7 18.28 -18.71 13.34
C ASN A 7 18.85 -20.02 12.76
N GLN A 8 18.28 -21.19 13.12
CA GLN A 8 18.76 -22.51 12.68
C GLN A 8 18.17 -22.94 11.31
N PHE A 9 17.13 -22.27 10.81
CA PHE A 9 16.55 -22.52 9.47
C PHE A 9 17.09 -21.50 8.46
N LEU A 10 18.38 -21.66 8.17
CA LEU A 10 19.20 -20.80 7.33
C LEU A 10 18.74 -20.84 5.86
N PHE A 11 18.18 -19.74 5.34
CA PHE A 11 18.25 -19.24 3.95
C PHE A 11 17.47 -17.92 3.76
N TYR A 12 16.84 -17.36 4.79
CA TYR A 12 16.26 -16.02 4.68
C TYR A 12 17.33 -14.96 4.93
N GLN A 13 17.69 -14.22 3.88
CA GLN A 13 18.47 -12.99 4.02
C GLN A 13 17.70 -12.04 4.95
N ILE A 14 18.39 -11.51 5.96
CA ILE A 14 17.83 -10.53 6.88
C ILE A 14 18.08 -9.16 6.28
N ASP A 15 17.03 -8.34 6.18
CA ASP A 15 17.17 -7.00 5.61
C ASP A 15 18.02 -6.10 6.53
N PRO A 16 19.15 -5.53 6.06
CA PRO A 16 19.99 -4.65 6.84
C PRO A 16 19.30 -3.36 7.28
N LEU A 17 18.21 -2.93 6.60
CA LEU A 17 17.44 -1.76 6.97
C LEU A 17 16.51 -2.00 8.16
N SER A 18 16.18 -3.28 8.45
CA SER A 18 15.24 -3.65 9.50
C SER A 18 15.80 -3.47 10.93
N LYS A 19 17.06 -3.04 11.09
CA LYS A 19 17.79 -2.74 12.35
C LYS A 19 17.39 -3.61 13.55
N GLU A 20 16.32 -3.23 14.27
CA GLU A 20 15.89 -3.87 15.52
C GLU A 20 14.91 -5.05 15.34
N GLN A 21 14.22 -5.17 14.21
CA GLN A 21 13.14 -6.14 14.03
C GLN A 21 13.57 -7.45 13.37
N LEU A 22 14.82 -7.53 12.87
CA LEU A 22 15.40 -8.72 12.21
C LEU A 22 14.42 -9.37 11.21
N LYS A 23 13.70 -8.54 10.43
CA LYS A 23 12.71 -9.06 9.48
C LYS A 23 13.42 -9.72 8.30
N PRO A 24 12.90 -10.87 7.81
CA PRO A 24 13.32 -11.45 6.55
C PRO A 24 13.14 -10.45 5.40
N GLU A 25 14.09 -10.40 4.48
CA GLU A 25 14.08 -9.53 3.30
C GLU A 25 12.78 -9.66 2.50
N MET A 26 12.26 -10.88 2.34
CA MET A 26 10.99 -11.16 1.68
C MET A 26 9.81 -10.39 2.30
N ILE A 27 9.77 -10.27 3.63
CA ILE A 27 8.68 -9.56 4.32
C ILE A 27 8.83 -8.05 4.14
N THR A 28 10.05 -7.51 4.18
CA THR A 28 10.25 -6.09 3.95
C THR A 28 9.95 -5.70 2.51
N PHE A 29 10.36 -6.52 1.54
CA PHE A 29 10.05 -6.32 0.11
C PHE A 29 8.54 -6.42 -0.19
N TYR A 30 7.85 -7.36 0.46
CA TYR A 30 6.40 -7.42 0.35
C TYR A 30 5.75 -6.16 0.91
N ASN A 31 6.09 -5.76 2.14
CA ASN A 31 5.49 -4.58 2.75
C ASN A 31 5.81 -3.27 2.01
N SER A 32 6.95 -3.19 1.33
CA SER A 32 7.29 -2.00 0.52
C SER A 32 6.48 -1.88 -0.77
N THR A 33 5.86 -2.96 -1.24
CA THR A 33 5.16 -2.99 -2.54
C THR A 33 3.64 -3.04 -2.42
N ILE A 34 3.09 -3.37 -1.24
CA ILE A 34 1.64 -3.52 -1.04
C ILE A 34 0.90 -2.21 -0.74
N ASP A 35 1.61 -1.18 -0.27
CA ASP A 35 1.02 0.07 0.25
C ASP A 35 0.48 1.00 -0.86
N GLY A 36 0.71 0.65 -2.12
CA GLY A 36 0.28 1.47 -3.27
C GLY A 36 -1.24 1.59 -3.42
N VAL A 37 -2.01 0.58 -2.99
CA VAL A 37 -3.48 0.64 -3.07
C VAL A 37 -4.06 1.46 -1.92
N ASP A 38 -3.51 1.29 -0.71
CA ASP A 38 -3.95 2.01 0.49
C ASP A 38 -3.72 3.52 0.34
N THR A 39 -2.57 3.91 -0.25
CA THR A 39 -2.28 5.32 -0.57
C THR A 39 -3.26 5.92 -1.58
N VAL A 40 -3.67 5.17 -2.61
CA VAL A 40 -4.69 5.63 -3.58
C VAL A 40 -6.07 5.73 -2.94
N ASP A 41 -6.44 4.82 -2.03
CA ASP A 41 -7.71 4.85 -1.31
C ASP A 41 -7.76 6.06 -0.36
N GLU A 42 -6.67 6.34 0.36
CA GLU A 42 -6.54 7.53 1.22
C GLU A 42 -6.71 8.83 0.41
N LEU A 43 -6.06 8.93 -0.76
CA LEU A 43 -6.21 10.08 -1.66
C LEU A 43 -7.64 10.20 -2.22
N CYS A 44 -8.26 9.08 -2.61
CA CYS A 44 -9.64 9.05 -3.08
C CYS A 44 -10.65 9.45 -1.98
N GLY A 45 -10.33 9.18 -0.71
CA GLY A 45 -11.14 9.57 0.44
C GLY A 45 -10.96 11.05 0.82
N THR A 46 -9.72 11.54 0.84
CA THR A 46 -9.38 12.92 1.24
C THR A 46 -9.77 13.96 0.20
N TYR A 47 -9.60 13.66 -1.10
CA TYR A 47 -9.87 14.58 -2.21
C TYR A 47 -11.06 14.15 -3.08
N SER A 48 -12.02 13.42 -2.49
CA SER A 48 -13.15 12.87 -3.23
C SER A 48 -14.07 13.95 -3.83
N VAL A 49 -14.39 13.83 -5.12
CA VAL A 49 -15.44 14.65 -5.77
C VAL A 49 -16.83 14.00 -5.70
N SER A 50 -16.94 12.84 -5.05
CA SER A 50 -18.18 12.07 -4.97
C SER A 50 -19.30 12.82 -4.24
N ARG A 51 -20.51 12.77 -4.79
CA ARG A 51 -21.71 13.36 -4.17
C ARG A 51 -22.77 12.28 -3.94
N LYS A 52 -23.57 12.45 -2.89
CA LYS A 52 -24.72 11.57 -2.62
C LYS A 52 -25.66 11.60 -3.82
N CYS A 53 -25.81 10.46 -4.48
CA CYS A 53 -26.71 10.29 -5.61
C CYS A 53 -27.37 8.92 -5.59
N CYS A 54 -28.58 8.81 -6.15
CA CYS A 54 -29.33 7.56 -6.19
C CYS A 54 -29.08 6.75 -7.49
N ARG A 55 -28.09 7.15 -8.29
CA ARG A 55 -27.76 6.53 -9.58
C ARG A 55 -26.38 5.91 -9.51
N TRP A 56 -26.31 4.58 -9.57
CA TRP A 56 -25.05 3.83 -9.48
C TRP A 56 -24.04 4.23 -10.57
N SER A 57 -24.51 4.55 -11.78
CA SER A 57 -23.65 4.96 -12.88
C SER A 57 -22.91 6.26 -12.59
N LEU A 58 -23.54 7.18 -11.86
CA LEU A 58 -22.91 8.43 -11.43
C LEU A 58 -21.88 8.21 -10.32
N MET A 59 -22.10 7.22 -9.44
CA MET A 59 -21.09 6.82 -8.45
C MET A 59 -19.82 6.27 -9.11
N VAL A 60 -19.98 5.45 -10.16
CA VAL A 60 -18.84 4.96 -10.96
C VAL A 60 -18.10 6.12 -11.63
N PHE A 61 -18.83 7.08 -12.20
CA PHE A 61 -18.23 8.26 -12.81
C PHE A 61 -17.40 9.09 -11.81
N PHE A 62 -17.89 9.30 -10.58
CA PHE A 62 -17.11 9.99 -9.55
C PHE A 62 -15.84 9.22 -9.15
N GLY A 63 -15.91 7.89 -9.08
CA GLY A 63 -14.72 7.06 -8.87
C GLY A 63 -13.67 7.23 -9.97
N LEU A 64 -14.10 7.24 -11.24
CA LEU A 64 -13.21 7.49 -12.38
C LEU A 64 -12.58 8.88 -12.33
N MET A 65 -13.33 9.91 -11.92
CA MET A 65 -12.79 11.26 -11.76
C MET A 65 -11.71 11.35 -10.67
N ASN A 66 -11.92 10.69 -9.52
CA ASN A 66 -10.92 10.67 -8.44
C ASN A 66 -9.61 10.03 -8.92
N ILE A 67 -9.69 8.86 -9.57
CA ILE A 67 -8.52 8.14 -10.10
C ILE A 67 -7.82 8.98 -11.19
N ALA A 68 -8.59 9.61 -12.09
CA ALA A 68 -8.04 10.47 -13.13
C ALA A 68 -7.30 11.68 -12.55
N GLY A 69 -7.81 12.29 -11.47
CA GLY A 69 -7.15 13.39 -10.77
C GLY A 69 -5.80 12.97 -10.16
N ILE A 70 -5.76 11.83 -9.48
CA ILE A 70 -4.52 11.27 -8.91
C ILE A 70 -3.51 10.98 -10.03
N ASN A 71 -3.93 10.32 -11.11
CA ASN A 71 -3.05 10.00 -12.23
C ASN A 71 -2.53 11.25 -12.96
N ALA A 72 -3.36 12.28 -13.10
CA ALA A 72 -2.95 13.56 -13.68
C ALA A 72 -1.88 14.25 -12.82
N PHE A 73 -2.01 14.21 -11.49
CA PHE A 73 -1.00 14.73 -10.57
C PHE A 73 0.33 13.98 -10.63
N ILE A 74 0.31 12.66 -10.84
CA ILE A 74 1.54 11.85 -11.00
C ILE A 74 2.25 12.16 -12.32
N THR A 75 1.48 12.49 -13.37
CA THR A 75 2.00 12.69 -14.73
C THR A 75 2.56 14.10 -14.96
N HIS A 76 2.08 15.09 -14.22
CA HIS A 76 2.49 16.50 -14.32
C HIS A 76 3.65 16.79 -13.36
#